data_AF-A0A9D8DH99-F1
#
_entry.id   AF-A0A9D8DH99-F1
#
_cell.length_a   1.000
_cell.length_b   1.000
_cell.length_c   1.000
_cell.angle_alpha   90.00
_cell.angle_beta   90.00
_cell.angle_gamma   90.00
#
_symmetry.space_group_name_H-M   'P 1'
#
loop_
_entity.id
_entity.type
_entity.pdbx_description
1 polymer ?
#
loop_
_entity_poly.entity_id
_entity_poly.type
_entity_poly.pdbx_seq_one_letter_code
_entity_poly.pdbx_strand_id
1 'polypeptide(L)'
;MTDDPNLKTEDDYDDEYDDDFEDDEVGGEGNRIVGTRARAVVEHIARGLAEDPDAIDVDLSERRGEVLLLVHANPDDMGRLIGRRGRVIQAMRQVARAAGAAEGVKATVDVAE
;
A
#
# COMPACT_ATOMS: atom_id res chain seq x y z
N MET A 1 13.09 -36.67 -19.49
CA MET A 1 11.87 -35.85 -19.54
C MET A 1 11.08 -36.22 -18.32
N THR A 2 11.43 -35.62 -17.18
CA THR A 2 10.86 -35.96 -15.88
C THR A 2 10.08 -34.75 -15.40
N ASP A 3 8.76 -34.91 -15.32
CA ASP A 3 7.88 -34.12 -14.47
C ASP A 3 8.42 -34.17 -13.03
N ASP A 4 8.80 -33.01 -12.50
CA ASP A 4 9.22 -32.88 -11.10
C ASP A 4 8.00 -32.43 -10.26
N PRO A 5 7.52 -33.24 -9.31
CA PRO A 5 6.35 -32.92 -8.48
C PRO A 5 6.67 -31.88 -7.39
N ASN A 6 7.88 -31.33 -7.36
CA ASN A 6 8.34 -30.42 -6.31
C ASN A 6 8.51 -28.97 -6.77
N LEU A 7 7.80 -28.55 -7.82
CA LEU A 7 7.65 -27.13 -8.13
C LEU A 7 6.74 -26.49 -7.08
N LYS A 8 7.28 -26.31 -5.88
CA LYS A 8 6.79 -25.34 -4.91
C LYS A 8 6.81 -24.00 -5.64
N THR A 9 5.64 -23.39 -5.82
CA THR A 9 5.58 -21.96 -6.03
C THR A 9 6.22 -21.35 -4.80
N GLU A 10 7.45 -20.87 -4.97
CA GLU A 10 8.10 -19.89 -4.09
C GLU A 10 7.20 -18.64 -4.09
N ASP A 11 6.08 -18.72 -3.37
CA ASP A 11 5.44 -17.58 -2.73
C ASP A 11 6.35 -17.19 -1.56
N ASP A 12 7.58 -16.78 -1.89
CA ASP A 12 8.54 -16.20 -0.96
C ASP A 12 8.17 -14.72 -0.77
N TYR A 13 6.98 -14.49 -0.22
CA TYR A 13 6.73 -13.28 0.55
C TYR A 13 7.18 -13.58 1.98
N ASP A 14 8.50 -13.62 2.15
CA ASP A 14 9.16 -13.68 3.44
C ASP A 14 8.89 -12.33 4.14
N ASP A 15 7.80 -12.29 4.90
CA ASP A 15 7.32 -11.15 5.69
C ASP A 15 8.16 -10.98 6.97
N GLU A 16 9.49 -11.07 6.87
CA GLU A 16 10.41 -10.60 7.91
C GLU A 16 10.96 -9.23 7.50
N TYR A 17 10.09 -8.23 7.51
CA TYR A 17 10.51 -6.85 7.70
C TYR A 17 10.31 -6.52 9.18
N ASP A 18 11.29 -6.91 10.01
CA ASP A 18 11.53 -6.32 11.33
C ASP A 18 11.92 -4.86 11.10
N ASP A 19 10.92 -4.03 10.84
CA ASP A 19 11.05 -2.60 11.04
C ASP A 19 10.61 -2.37 12.48
N ASP A 20 11.61 -2.43 13.38
CA ASP A 20 11.56 -1.93 14.75
C ASP A 20 11.34 -0.40 14.71
N PHE A 21 10.23 0.04 14.12
CA PHE A 21 9.72 1.38 14.33
C PHE A 21 9.31 1.41 15.80
N GLU A 22 10.17 2.00 16.63
CA GLU A 22 9.81 2.45 17.95
C GLU A 22 8.52 3.28 17.78
N ASP A 23 7.42 2.78 18.35
CA ASP A 23 6.12 3.44 18.39
C ASP A 23 6.29 4.70 19.26
N ASP A 24 6.86 5.75 18.67
CA ASP A 24 6.95 7.07 19.28
C ASP A 24 5.50 7.52 19.49
N GLU A 25 4.99 7.29 20.71
CA GLU A 25 3.67 7.68 21.19
C GLU A 25 3.25 9.01 20.56
N VAL A 26 2.35 8.95 19.57
CA VAL A 26 1.83 10.15 18.91
C VAL A 26 0.88 10.85 19.88
N GLY A 27 1.44 11.59 20.82
CA GLY A 27 0.70 12.48 21.71
C GLY A 27 0.13 13.65 20.92
N GLY A 28 -1.19 13.86 21.02
CA GLY A 28 -1.82 15.11 20.57
C GLY A 28 -3.33 15.04 20.47
N GLU A 29 -4.01 15.56 21.49
CA GLU A 29 -5.43 15.91 21.45
C GLU A 29 -5.70 16.93 20.32
N GLY A 30 -6.20 16.43 19.19
CA GLY A 30 -6.62 17.24 18.05
C GLY A 30 -7.05 16.36 16.90
N ASN A 31 -8.15 16.69 16.23
CA ASN A 31 -8.73 15.92 15.11
C ASN A 31 -7.84 15.99 13.84
N ARG A 32 -6.61 15.45 13.91
CA ARG A 32 -5.70 15.31 12.76
C ARG A 32 -6.01 14.00 12.07
N ILE A 33 -6.27 14.06 10.77
CA ILE A 33 -6.33 12.87 9.92
C ILE A 33 -4.88 12.40 9.70
N VAL A 34 -4.52 11.29 10.32
CA VAL A 34 -3.20 10.68 10.26
C VAL A 34 -3.02 9.99 8.90
N GLY A 35 -1.81 9.98 8.33
CA GLY A 35 -1.53 9.33 7.04
C GLY A 35 -1.95 10.15 5.80
N THR A 36 -2.21 11.45 5.95
CA THR A 36 -2.69 12.32 4.87
C THR A 36 -1.65 12.47 3.74
N ARG A 37 -0.35 12.58 4.06
CA ARG A 37 0.69 12.63 3.00
C ARG A 37 0.79 11.31 2.25
N ALA A 38 0.77 10.20 2.97
CA ALA A 38 0.82 8.87 2.34
C ALA A 38 -0.36 8.68 1.39
N ARG A 39 -1.59 9.04 1.82
CA ARG A 39 -2.78 9.05 0.97
C ARG A 39 -2.59 9.89 -0.29
N ALA A 40 -2.15 11.14 -0.15
CA ALA A 40 -1.98 12.05 -1.30
C ALA A 40 -0.96 11.53 -2.33
N VAL A 41 0.13 10.92 -1.87
CA VAL A 41 1.15 10.33 -2.74
C VAL A 41 0.59 9.11 -3.47
N VAL A 42 -0.09 8.21 -2.75
CA VAL A 42 -0.72 7.02 -3.34
C VAL A 42 -1.78 7.41 -4.35
N GLU A 43 -2.67 8.34 -4.01
CA GLU A 43 -3.72 8.87 -4.89
C GLU A 43 -3.11 9.46 -6.17
N HIS A 44 -2.03 10.24 -6.05
CA HIS A 44 -1.34 10.82 -7.21
C HIS A 44 -0.75 9.74 -8.13
N ILE A 45 -0.09 8.72 -7.57
CA ILE A 45 0.51 7.63 -8.35
C ILE A 45 -0.58 6.78 -9.00
N ALA A 46 -1.61 6.40 -8.24
CA ALA A 46 -2.70 5.56 -8.73
C ALA A 46 -3.45 6.23 -9.90
N ARG A 47 -3.81 7.51 -9.75
CA ARG A 47 -4.40 8.30 -10.84
C ARG A 47 -3.51 8.45 -12.06
N GLY A 48 -2.18 8.50 -11.88
CA GLY A 48 -1.23 8.55 -12.98
C GLY A 48 -1.07 7.23 -13.74
N LEU A 49 -1.46 6.10 -13.13
CA LEU A 49 -1.38 4.77 -13.71
C LEU A 49 -2.70 4.30 -14.33
N ALA A 50 -3.82 4.78 -13.79
CA ALA A 50 -5.17 4.45 -14.24
C ALA A 50 -5.46 5.02 -15.64
N GLU A 51 -6.30 4.31 -16.38
CA GLU A 51 -6.91 4.77 -17.62
C GLU A 51 -8.09 5.71 -17.33
N ASP A 52 -8.82 5.48 -16.24
CA ASP A 52 -9.83 6.40 -15.71
C ASP A 52 -9.41 6.95 -14.33
N PRO A 53 -8.71 8.11 -14.28
CA PRO A 53 -8.27 8.71 -13.02
C PRO A 53 -9.42 9.12 -12.08
N ASP A 54 -10.61 9.37 -12.62
CA ASP A 54 -11.78 9.79 -11.84
C ASP A 54 -12.45 8.59 -11.15
N ALA A 55 -12.18 7.37 -11.63
CA ALA A 55 -12.60 6.12 -10.99
C ALA A 55 -11.69 5.69 -9.82
N ILE A 56 -10.62 6.45 -9.54
CA ILE A 56 -9.69 6.18 -8.43
C ILE A 56 -10.11 6.95 -7.18
N ASP A 57 -10.44 6.20 -6.13
CA ASP A 57 -10.66 6.74 -4.79
C ASP A 57 -9.72 6.06 -3.78
N VAL A 58 -9.32 6.79 -2.75
CA VAL A 58 -8.40 6.27 -1.72
C VAL A 58 -8.98 6.54 -0.34
N ASP A 59 -9.38 5.46 0.30
CA ASP A 59 -9.87 5.43 1.68
C ASP A 59 -8.72 5.26 2.67
N LEU A 60 -8.92 5.82 3.86
CA LEU A 60 -7.94 5.78 4.94
C LEU A 60 -8.58 5.18 6.19
N SER A 61 -7.98 4.12 6.70
CA SER A 61 -8.40 3.45 7.94
C SER A 61 -7.23 3.28 8.89
N GLU A 62 -7.36 3.79 10.10
CA GLU A 62 -6.35 3.62 11.15
C GLU A 62 -6.66 2.39 12.01
N ARG A 63 -5.65 1.54 12.23
CA ARG A 63 -5.74 0.35 13.07
C ARG A 63 -4.42 0.15 13.81
N ARG A 64 -4.46 0.21 15.15
CA ARG A 64 -3.31 -0.14 16.03
C ARG A 64 -2.00 0.60 15.67
N GLY A 65 -2.07 1.90 15.39
CA GLY A 65 -0.90 2.70 15.00
C GLY A 65 -0.49 2.57 13.53
N GLU A 66 -1.17 1.71 12.75
CA GLU A 66 -0.95 1.58 11.32
C GLU A 66 -2.08 2.24 10.52
N VAL A 67 -1.72 2.80 9.36
CA VAL A 67 -2.66 3.37 8.39
C VAL A 67 -2.78 2.44 7.20
N LEU A 68 -3.99 1.92 6.97
CA LEU A 68 -4.36 1.23 5.75
C LEU A 68 -4.92 2.24 4.74
N LEU A 69 -4.28 2.31 3.58
CA LEU A 69 -4.76 3.04 2.41
C LEU A 69 -5.43 2.04 1.48
N LEU A 70 -6.75 2.15 1.31
CA LEU A 70 -7.51 1.28 0.42
C LEU A 70 -7.79 2.01 -0.89
N VAL A 71 -7.18 1.56 -1.97
CA VAL A 71 -7.35 2.12 -3.31
C VAL A 71 -8.52 1.40 -3.99
N HIS A 72 -9.61 2.13 -4.23
CA HIS A 72 -10.73 1.67 -5.04
C HIS A 72 -10.46 1.99 -6.51
N ALA A 73 -10.67 1.00 -7.38
CA ALA A 73 -10.47 1.14 -8.81
C ALA A 73 -11.43 0.23 -9.58
N ASN A 74 -11.71 0.60 -10.84
CA ASN A 74 -12.43 -0.28 -11.74
C ASN A 74 -11.59 -1.53 -12.09
N PRO A 75 -12.21 -2.62 -12.58
CA PRO A 75 -11.49 -3.86 -12.92
C PRO A 75 -10.35 -3.70 -13.94
N ASP A 76 -10.46 -2.75 -14.88
CA ASP A 76 -9.46 -2.52 -15.92
C ASP A 76 -8.19 -1.85 -15.35
N ASP A 77 -8.35 -1.00 -14.35
CA ASP A 77 -7.28 -0.27 -13.67
C ASP A 77 -6.61 -1.09 -12.56
N MET A 78 -7.34 -2.02 -11.93
CA MET A 78 -6.80 -2.98 -10.96
C MET A 78 -5.56 -3.70 -11.52
N GLY A 79 -5.61 -4.16 -12.77
CA GLY A 79 -4.48 -4.86 -13.40
C GLY A 79 -3.24 -3.98 -13.56
N ARG A 80 -3.41 -2.67 -13.76
CA ARG A 80 -2.33 -1.69 -13.90
C ARG A 80 -1.72 -1.35 -12.54
N LEU A 81 -2.57 -1.17 -11.52
CA LEU A 81 -2.18 -0.86 -10.14
C LEU A 81 -1.44 -2.02 -9.46
N ILE A 82 -1.92 -3.24 -9.64
CA ILE A 82 -1.23 -4.45 -9.16
C ILE A 82 0.06 -4.65 -9.96
N GLY A 83 -0.05 -4.57 -11.29
CA GLY A 83 1.05 -4.80 -12.21
C GLY A 83 1.51 -6.25 -12.27
N ARG A 84 2.39 -6.55 -13.23
CA ARG A 84 2.89 -7.92 -13.46
C ARG A 84 3.68 -8.44 -12.26
N ARG A 85 3.19 -9.54 -11.65
CA ARG A 85 3.73 -10.15 -10.41
C ARG A 85 3.72 -9.18 -9.23
N GLY A 86 2.75 -8.27 -9.17
CA GLY A 86 2.63 -7.32 -8.06
C GLY A 86 3.68 -6.21 -8.02
N ARG A 87 4.55 -6.07 -9.03
CA ARG A 87 5.69 -5.12 -8.96
C ARG A 87 5.26 -3.67 -8.78
N VAL A 88 4.10 -3.27 -9.32
CA VAL A 88 3.63 -1.89 -9.22
C VAL A 88 3.07 -1.61 -7.83
N ILE A 89 2.20 -2.49 -7.32
CA ILE A 89 1.66 -2.35 -5.95
C ILE A 89 2.77 -2.43 -4.89
N GLN A 90 3.80 -3.26 -5.09
CA GLN A 90 4.94 -3.33 -4.16
C GLN A 90 5.78 -2.04 -4.16
N ALA A 91 5.99 -1.42 -5.32
CA ALA A 91 6.65 -0.12 -5.39
C ALA A 91 5.78 0.98 -4.72
N MET A 92 4.47 0.94 -4.95
CA MET A 92 3.52 1.86 -4.34
C MET A 92 3.51 1.75 -2.80
N ARG A 93 3.53 0.52 -2.26
CA ARG A 93 3.65 0.28 -0.81
C ARG A 93 4.92 0.87 -0.22
N GLN A 94 6.07 0.72 -0.89
CA GLN A 94 7.34 1.30 -0.43
C GLN A 94 7.28 2.84 -0.37
N VAL A 95 6.69 3.45 -1.40
CA VAL A 95 6.52 4.91 -1.43
C VAL A 95 5.55 5.36 -0.32
N ALA A 96 4.45 4.64 -0.11
CA ALA A 96 3.50 4.94 0.96
C ALA A 96 4.15 4.85 2.35
N ARG A 97 4.97 3.82 2.61
CA ARG A 97 5.74 3.68 3.85
C ARG A 97 6.68 4.87 4.07
N ALA A 98 7.45 5.26 3.04
CA ALA A 98 8.34 6.41 3.13
C ALA A 98 7.58 7.73 3.41
N ALA A 99 6.42 7.91 2.78
CA ALA A 99 5.56 9.07 3.03
C ALA A 99 4.91 9.06 4.42
N GLY A 100 4.51 7.89 4.91
CA GLY A 100 3.95 7.70 6.25
C GLY A 100 4.98 7.89 7.35
N ALA A 101 6.21 7.39 7.16
CA ALA A 101 7.31 7.58 8.10
C ALA A 101 7.62 9.07 8.33
N ALA A 102 7.50 9.91 7.29
CA ALA A 102 7.62 11.36 7.42
C ALA A 102 6.48 12.03 8.21
N GLU A 103 5.41 11.30 8.54
CA GLU A 103 4.31 11.68 9.42
C GLU A 103 4.31 10.91 10.75
N GLY A 104 5.29 10.04 10.98
CA GLY A 104 5.37 9.19 12.18
C GLY A 104 4.37 8.04 12.18
N VAL A 105 3.92 7.57 11.01
CA VAL A 105 3.00 6.42 10.91
C VAL A 105 3.42 5.36 9.91
N LYS A 106 3.08 4.12 10.23
CA LYS A 106 3.28 2.99 9.35
C LYS A 106 2.12 2.89 8.36
N ALA A 107 2.37 3.20 7.10
CA ALA A 107 1.36 3.15 6.04
C ALA A 107 1.48 1.88 5.17
N THR A 108 0.36 1.25 4.84
CA THR A 108 0.26 0.14 3.90
C THR A 108 -0.84 0.40 2.86
N VAL A 109 -0.78 -0.26 1.70
CA VAL A 109 -1.66 0.02 0.56
C VAL A 109 -2.31 -1.24 0.03
N ASP A 110 -3.63 -1.37 0.10
CA ASP A 110 -4.38 -2.44 -0.55
C ASP A 110 -5.21 -1.89 -1.71
N VAL A 111 -5.61 -2.78 -2.62
CA VAL A 111 -6.44 -2.41 -3.77
C VAL A 111 -7.72 -3.25 -3.74
N ALA A 112 -8.86 -2.59 -3.93
CA ALA A 112 -10.18 -3.19 -3.97
C ALA A 112 -10.97 -2.69 -5.17
N GLU A 113 -11.99 -3.47 -5.55
CA GLU A 113 -13.03 -3.08 -6.51
C GLU A 113 -14.10 -2.23 -5.83
#